data_AF-A0A659UTP6-F1
#
_entry.id   AF-A0A659UTP6-F1
#
_cell.length_a   1.000
_cell.length_b   1.000
_cell.length_c   1.000
_cell.angle_alpha   90.00
_cell.angle_beta   90.00
_cell.angle_gamma   90.00
#
_symmetry.space_group_name_H-M   'P 1'
#
loop_
_entity.id
_entity.type
_entity.pdbx_description
1 polymer ?
#
loop_
_entity_poly.entity_id
_entity_poly.type
_entity_poly.pdbx_seq_one_letter_code
_entity_poly.pdbx_strand_id
1 'polypeptide(L)'
;MTSNDPLLQPYQLKHLTLKNRVMSTSHEPAYSEDGMPKERYRLYHAEKAKGGMALTMTAGSAIVSRDSPAAFGNLHVYDDRIVPWLAELADACHEHDCKVMIQITHLGRRTGWNKADWLPVLSASPVREPAHRA
;
A
#
# COMPACT_ATOMS: atom_id res chain seq x y z
N MET A 1 5.22 9.59 -31.98
CA MET A 1 3.85 10.15 -32.07
C MET A 1 3.14 9.83 -30.78
N THR A 2 2.53 10.80 -30.12
CA THR A 2 1.62 10.54 -28.99
C THR A 2 0.44 9.72 -29.50
N SER A 3 0.10 8.63 -28.81
CA SER A 3 -1.06 7.80 -29.15
C SER A 3 -2.33 8.66 -29.16
N ASN A 4 -3.38 8.27 -29.90
CA ASN A 4 -4.72 8.86 -29.77
C ASN A 4 -5.60 8.06 -28.79
N ASP A 5 -5.07 7.01 -28.17
CA ASP A 5 -5.77 6.23 -27.16
C ASP A 5 -6.02 7.08 -25.90
N PRO A 6 -7.28 7.25 -25.46
CA PRO A 6 -7.62 7.99 -24.24
C PRO A 6 -6.94 7.47 -22.97
N LEU A 7 -6.67 6.16 -22.87
CA LEU A 7 -6.00 5.56 -21.71
C LEU A 7 -4.51 5.90 -21.65
N LEU A 8 -3.89 6.11 -22.81
CA LEU A 8 -2.46 6.42 -22.92
C LEU A 8 -2.17 7.92 -22.90
N GLN A 9 -3.19 8.77 -22.81
CA GLN A 9 -3.02 10.20 -22.63
C GLN A 9 -2.60 10.55 -21.19
N PRO A 10 -1.75 11.57 -21.00
CA PRO A 10 -1.47 12.11 -19.68
C PRO A 10 -2.73 12.55 -18.93
N TYR A 11 -2.64 12.56 -17.61
CA TYR A 11 -3.70 13.03 -16.71
C TYR A 11 -3.13 13.96 -15.65
N GLN A 12 -3.68 15.18 -15.57
CA GLN A 12 -3.30 16.17 -14.56
C GLN A 12 -4.22 16.07 -13.35
N LEU A 13 -3.68 15.65 -12.21
CA LEU A 13 -4.36 15.63 -10.92
C LEU A 13 -3.81 16.74 -10.02
N LYS A 14 -4.45 17.91 -10.04
CA LYS A 14 -3.96 19.12 -9.35
C LYS A 14 -2.51 19.44 -9.76
N HIS A 15 -1.54 19.21 -8.88
CA HIS A 15 -0.12 19.44 -9.12
C HIS A 15 0.62 18.20 -9.67
N LEU A 16 -0.02 17.02 -9.64
CA LEU A 16 0.59 15.77 -10.06
C LEU A 16 0.22 15.43 -11.50
N THR A 17 1.22 15.29 -12.37
CA THR A 17 1.03 14.77 -13.73
C THR A 17 1.30 13.28 -13.76
N LEU A 18 0.33 12.50 -14.27
CA LEU A 18 0.47 11.08 -14.59
C LEU A 18 0.72 10.94 -16.09
N LYS A 19 1.77 10.21 -16.49
CA LYS A 19 2.14 10.02 -17.92
C LYS A 19 1.08 9.29 -18.75
N ASN A 20 0.18 8.54 -18.11
CA ASN A 20 -0.99 7.89 -18.69
C ASN A 20 -2.05 7.62 -17.61
N ARG A 21 -3.17 6.98 -17.97
CA ARG A 21 -4.29 6.67 -17.06
C ARG A 21 -4.28 5.23 -16.55
N VAL A 22 -3.14 4.54 -16.67
CA VAL A 22 -2.98 3.16 -16.22
C VAL A 22 -2.37 3.16 -14.83
N MET A 23 -3.09 2.56 -13.89
CA MET A 23 -2.67 2.43 -12.50
C MET A 23 -2.93 1.04 -11.94
N SER A 24 -2.14 0.64 -10.95
CA SER A 24 -2.40 -0.54 -10.12
C SER A 24 -2.92 -0.06 -8.77
N THR A 25 -4.11 -0.53 -8.40
CA THR A 25 -4.74 -0.20 -7.13
C THR A 25 -4.09 -0.96 -5.96
N SER A 26 -4.29 -0.45 -4.75
CA SER A 26 -3.83 -1.09 -3.51
C SER A 26 -4.42 -2.49 -3.37
N HIS A 27 -3.54 -3.46 -3.15
CA HIS A 27 -3.86 -4.85 -2.89
C HIS A 27 -2.73 -5.47 -2.07
N GLU A 28 -3.02 -6.57 -1.38
CA GLU A 28 -2.03 -7.29 -0.60
C GLU A 28 -1.42 -8.43 -1.45
N PRO A 29 -0.18 -8.31 -1.93
CA PRO A 29 0.49 -9.38 -2.67
C PRO A 29 1.01 -10.50 -1.75
N ALA A 30 0.95 -10.35 -0.43
CA ALA A 30 1.49 -11.28 0.57
C ALA A 30 3.01 -11.51 0.44
N TYR A 31 3.75 -10.45 0.08
CA TYR A 31 5.22 -10.46 -0.07
C TYR A 31 5.95 -9.67 1.01
N SER A 32 5.25 -9.23 2.06
CA SER A 32 5.91 -8.58 3.19
C SER A 32 6.75 -9.58 3.97
N GLU A 33 7.83 -9.07 4.56
CA GLU A 33 8.69 -9.81 5.46
C GLU A 33 8.88 -8.98 6.72
N ASP A 34 8.49 -9.51 7.88
CA ASP A 34 8.53 -8.80 9.17
C ASP A 34 7.74 -7.47 9.18
N GLY A 35 6.69 -7.38 8.36
CA GLY A 35 5.91 -6.14 8.17
C GLY A 35 6.61 -5.10 7.28
N MET A 36 7.70 -5.47 6.61
CA MET A 36 8.51 -4.59 5.76
C MET A 36 8.40 -4.97 4.27
N PRO A 37 8.43 -3.99 3.35
CA PRO A 37 8.48 -4.25 1.93
C PRO A 37 9.93 -4.51 1.50
N LYS A 38 10.46 -5.69 1.83
CA LYS A 38 11.81 -6.11 1.40
C LYS A 38 11.84 -6.42 -0.11
N GLU A 39 12.91 -7.06 -0.58
CA GLU A 39 13.26 -7.21 -1.99
C GLU A 39 12.09 -7.61 -2.91
N ARG A 40 11.41 -8.73 -2.61
CA ARG A 40 10.35 -9.26 -3.47
C ARG A 40 9.19 -8.28 -3.64
N TYR A 41 8.83 -7.59 -2.56
CA TYR A 41 7.77 -6.60 -2.57
C TYR A 41 8.13 -5.40 -3.47
N ARG A 42 9.37 -4.91 -3.36
CA ARG A 42 9.84 -3.74 -4.14
C ARG A 42 9.95 -4.07 -5.61
N LEU A 43 10.55 -5.21 -5.95
CA LEU A 43 10.67 -5.67 -7.34
C LEU A 43 9.30 -5.81 -8.01
N TYR A 44 8.29 -6.30 -7.29
CA TYR A 44 6.93 -6.40 -7.79
C TYR A 44 6.36 -5.04 -8.24
N HIS A 45 6.66 -3.95 -7.53
CA HIS A 45 6.23 -2.60 -7.91
C HIS A 45 7.14 -1.99 -9.00
N ALA A 46 8.44 -2.24 -8.95
CA ALA A 46 9.39 -1.77 -9.96
C ALA A 46 9.09 -2.38 -11.35
N GLU A 47 8.78 -3.67 -11.44
CA GLU A 47 8.43 -4.32 -12.71
C GLU A 47 7.14 -3.73 -13.33
N LYS A 48 6.15 -3.37 -12.50
CA LYS A 48 4.95 -2.65 -12.95
C LYS A 48 5.28 -1.26 -13.49
N ALA A 49 6.17 -0.53 -12.82
CA ALA A 49 6.63 0.79 -13.25
C ALA A 49 7.38 0.71 -14.60
N LYS A 50 8.28 -0.26 -14.74
CA LYS A 50 9.02 -0.60 -15.96
C LYS A 50 8.08 -0.97 -17.12
N GLY A 51 6.97 -1.64 -16.81
CA GLY A 51 5.89 -1.93 -17.77
C GLY A 51 5.12 -0.71 -18.27
N GLY A 52 5.42 0.50 -17.79
CA GLY A 52 4.86 1.75 -18.30
C GLY A 52 3.67 2.31 -17.52
N MET A 53 3.34 1.75 -16.35
CA MET A 53 2.29 2.32 -15.50
C MET A 53 2.62 3.75 -15.03
N ALA A 54 1.59 4.59 -14.91
CA ALA A 54 1.76 5.95 -14.40
C ALA A 54 1.66 6.07 -12.88
N LEU A 55 0.91 5.18 -12.22
CA LEU A 55 0.76 5.18 -10.77
C LEU A 55 0.69 3.75 -10.24
N THR A 56 1.56 3.40 -9.30
CA THR A 56 1.35 2.21 -8.48
C THR A 56 0.93 2.60 -7.07
N MET A 57 -0.22 2.08 -6.64
CA MET A 57 -0.59 2.10 -5.23
C MET A 57 0.01 0.88 -4.54
N THR A 58 0.62 1.10 -3.38
CA THR A 58 1.24 0.09 -2.52
C THR A 58 0.32 -0.25 -1.35
N ALA A 59 0.64 -1.38 -0.73
CA ALA A 59 -0.10 -2.05 0.33
C ALA A 59 -1.53 -2.45 -0.06
N GLY A 60 -2.08 -3.43 0.66
CA GLY A 60 -3.50 -3.76 0.68
C GLY A 60 -4.14 -3.39 2.02
N SER A 61 -3.71 -2.27 2.61
CA SER A 61 -3.88 -1.81 4.01
C SER A 61 -2.55 -1.85 4.78
N ALA A 62 -1.76 -0.79 4.70
CA ALA A 62 -0.59 -0.62 5.57
C ALA A 62 -1.05 -0.18 6.98
N ILE A 63 -0.63 -0.91 8.00
CA ILE A 63 -1.09 -0.73 9.38
C ILE A 63 -0.43 0.50 10.01
N VAL A 64 -1.25 1.42 10.50
CA VAL A 64 -0.81 2.71 11.08
C VAL A 64 -0.58 2.68 12.59
N SER A 65 -0.92 1.58 13.27
CA SER A 65 -0.79 1.50 14.73
C SER A 65 -0.75 0.06 15.25
N ARG A 66 -0.11 -0.13 16.41
CA ARG A 66 0.02 -1.42 17.12
C ARG A 66 -1.31 -1.96 17.63
N ASP A 67 -2.26 -1.09 17.94
CA ASP A 67 -3.64 -1.43 18.34
C ASP A 67 -4.55 -1.81 17.16
N SER A 68 -4.00 -1.80 15.94
CA SER A 68 -4.63 -2.28 14.72
C SER A 68 -3.86 -3.48 14.15
N PRO A 69 -3.75 -4.60 14.87
CA PRO A 69 -2.90 -5.72 14.46
C PRO A 69 -3.22 -6.20 13.05
N ALA A 70 -2.17 -6.50 12.28
CA ALA A 70 -2.28 -6.97 10.91
C ALA A 70 -3.19 -8.20 10.82
N ALA A 71 -4.11 -8.19 9.86
CA ALA A 71 -5.01 -9.30 9.63
C ALA A 71 -4.43 -10.30 8.61
N PHE A 72 -3.51 -9.84 7.76
CA PHE A 72 -2.83 -10.55 6.69
C PHE A 72 -1.38 -10.05 6.59
N GLY A 73 -0.65 -10.31 5.50
CA GLY A 73 0.75 -9.87 5.29
C GLY A 73 0.92 -8.35 5.15
N ASN A 74 0.25 -7.54 5.97
CA ASN A 74 0.25 -6.09 5.90
C ASN A 74 1.64 -5.49 6.20
N LEU A 75 1.93 -4.35 5.58
CA LEU A 75 3.07 -3.52 5.96
C LEU A 75 2.81 -2.78 7.28
N HIS A 76 3.84 -2.53 8.08
CA HIS A 76 3.77 -1.80 9.35
C HIS A 76 4.32 -0.37 9.17
N VAL A 77 3.44 0.58 8.85
CA VAL A 77 3.85 2.00 8.65
C VAL A 77 3.96 2.79 9.94
N TYR A 78 3.63 2.19 11.09
CA TYR A 78 3.89 2.77 12.42
C TYR A 78 5.33 2.60 12.90
N ASP A 79 6.15 1.82 12.18
CA ASP A 79 7.53 1.51 12.55
C ASP A 79 8.50 2.17 11.57
N ASP A 80 9.31 3.12 12.05
CA ASP A 80 10.24 3.91 11.22
C ASP A 80 11.27 3.05 10.47
N ARG A 81 11.49 1.80 10.86
CA ARG A 81 12.33 0.86 10.09
C ARG A 81 11.82 0.65 8.67
N ILE A 82 10.54 0.95 8.40
CA ILE A 82 9.95 0.85 7.06
C ILE A 82 10.41 1.96 6.11
N VAL A 83 10.81 3.11 6.64
CA VAL A 83 11.13 4.32 5.87
C VAL A 83 12.18 4.06 4.77
N PRO A 84 13.36 3.47 5.05
CA PRO A 84 14.34 3.19 3.99
C PRO A 84 13.79 2.28 2.90
N TRP A 85 12.99 1.27 3.25
CA TRP A 85 12.40 0.35 2.28
C TRP A 85 11.38 1.05 1.35
N LEU A 86 10.56 1.95 1.90
CA LEU A 86 9.62 2.74 1.12
C LEU A 86 10.33 3.78 0.23
N ALA A 87 11.42 4.37 0.71
CA ALA A 87 12.24 5.28 -0.09
C ALA A 87 12.83 4.56 -1.31
N GLU A 88 13.46 3.40 -1.11
CA GLU A 88 14.02 2.60 -2.21
C GLU A 88 12.94 2.12 -3.19
N LEU A 89 11.74 1.77 -2.71
CA LEU A 89 10.60 1.43 -3.57
C LEU A 89 10.17 2.62 -4.43
N ALA A 90 10.06 3.80 -3.81
CA ALA A 90 9.65 5.02 -4.48
C ALA A 90 10.67 5.41 -5.55
N ASP A 91 11.96 5.40 -5.22
CA ASP A 91 13.05 5.73 -6.14
C ASP A 91 13.04 4.81 -7.37
N ALA A 92 12.97 3.49 -7.16
CA ALA A 92 12.89 2.51 -8.26
C ALA A 92 11.65 2.72 -9.17
N CYS A 93 10.52 3.15 -8.63
CA CYS A 93 9.34 3.48 -9.45
C CYS A 93 9.53 4.81 -10.21
N HIS A 94 10.14 5.81 -9.56
CA HIS A 94 10.35 7.14 -10.12
C HIS A 94 11.36 7.13 -11.27
N GLU A 95 12.33 6.23 -11.28
CA GLU A 95 13.25 6.00 -12.43
C GLU A 95 12.49 5.74 -13.75
N HIS A 96 11.26 5.25 -13.66
CA HIS A 96 10.39 4.98 -14.81
C HIS A 96 9.27 6.02 -14.99
N ASP A 97 9.31 7.18 -14.33
CA ASP A 97 8.21 8.16 -14.29
C ASP A 97 6.87 7.54 -13.84
N CYS A 98 6.93 6.56 -12.93
CA CYS A 98 5.77 5.99 -12.26
C CYS A 98 5.63 6.63 -10.89
N LYS A 99 4.48 7.22 -10.59
CA LYS A 99 4.18 7.79 -9.28
C LYS A 99 3.84 6.68 -8.29
N VAL A 100 4.03 6.93 -7.01
CA VAL A 100 3.73 5.98 -5.94
C VAL A 100 2.74 6.58 -4.94
N MET A 101 1.77 5.77 -4.53
CA MET A 101 0.84 6.08 -3.44
C MET A 101 0.80 4.89 -2.49
N ILE A 102 0.46 5.10 -1.23
CA ILE A 102 0.28 4.03 -0.24
C ILE A 102 -1.11 4.12 0.38
N GLN A 103 -1.79 2.98 0.52
CA GLN A 103 -3.02 2.88 1.30
C GLN A 103 -2.66 2.59 2.76
N ILE A 104 -2.84 3.57 3.62
CA ILE A 104 -2.72 3.43 5.07
C ILE A 104 -4.09 3.12 5.69
N THR A 105 -4.11 2.24 6.69
CA THR A 105 -5.34 1.71 7.28
C THR A 105 -5.17 1.49 8.77
N HIS A 106 -6.18 1.92 9.53
CA HIS A 106 -6.49 1.37 10.85
C HIS A 106 -7.67 0.42 10.66
N LEU A 107 -7.53 -0.85 11.01
CA LEU A 107 -8.55 -1.89 10.74
C LEU A 107 -9.80 -1.72 11.62
N GLY A 108 -9.67 -0.96 12.70
CA GLY A 108 -10.75 -0.76 13.66
C GLY A 108 -11.19 -2.12 14.20
N ARG A 109 -12.50 -2.33 14.35
CA ARG A 109 -13.07 -3.63 14.76
C ARG A 109 -12.89 -4.80 13.78
N ARG A 110 -12.30 -4.61 12.60
CA ARG A 110 -12.07 -5.69 11.61
C ARG A 110 -10.76 -6.45 11.84
N THR A 111 -10.31 -6.52 13.09
CA THR A 111 -9.12 -7.27 13.51
C THR A 111 -9.35 -7.87 14.91
N GLY A 112 -8.42 -8.71 15.38
CA GLY A 112 -8.49 -9.40 16.67
C GLY A 112 -7.47 -8.88 17.67
N TRP A 113 -7.88 -8.69 18.93
CA TRP A 113 -7.02 -8.19 20.00
C TRP A 113 -5.83 -9.11 20.28
N ASN A 114 -6.00 -10.42 20.11
CA ASN A 114 -5.01 -11.45 20.45
C ASN A 114 -3.99 -11.78 19.34
N LYS A 115 -3.88 -10.97 18.28
CA LYS A 115 -3.03 -11.28 17.11
C LYS A 115 -1.60 -10.75 17.17
N ALA A 116 -1.33 -9.68 17.91
CA ALA A 116 0.01 -9.06 17.98
C ALA A 116 0.37 -8.70 19.42
N ASP A 117 0.33 -7.42 19.78
CA ASP A 117 0.73 -6.90 21.09
C ASP A 117 -0.34 -7.10 22.19
N TRP A 118 -1.40 -7.86 21.91
CA TRP A 118 -2.51 -8.17 22.83
C TRP A 118 -3.24 -6.91 23.35
N LEU A 119 -3.27 -5.87 22.52
CA LEU A 119 -3.92 -4.60 22.82
C LEU A 119 -5.43 -4.63 22.50
N PRO A 120 -6.25 -3.82 23.20
CA PRO A 120 -7.66 -3.67 22.86
C PRO A 120 -7.85 -3.17 21.44
N VAL A 121 -8.80 -3.76 20.71
CA VAL A 121 -9.16 -3.29 19.37
C VAL A 121 -9.98 -2.01 19.48
N LEU A 122 -9.55 -0.96 18.79
CA LEU A 122 -10.27 0.31 18.76
C LEU A 122 -11.38 0.34 17.70
N SER A 123 -12.47 1.01 18.02
CA SER A 123 -13.63 1.21 17.13
C SER A 123 -14.43 2.42 17.61
N ALA A 124 -15.32 2.93 16.78
CA ALA A 124 -16.20 4.04 17.14
C ALA A 124 -17.20 3.70 18.28
N SER A 125 -17.43 2.41 18.56
CA SER A 125 -18.37 1.93 19.57
C SER A 125 -17.99 0.51 20.02
N PRO A 126 -18.45 0.03 21.20
CA PRO A 126 -18.18 -1.31 21.71
C PRO A 126 -19.04 -2.40 21.02
N VAL A 127 -19.13 -2.34 19.69
CA VAL A 127 -19.91 -3.29 18.88
C VAL A 127 -18.95 -4.18 18.11
N ARG A 128 -18.96 -5.48 18.42
CA ARG A 128 -18.15 -6.50 17.74
C ARG A 128 -18.47 -6.57 16.25
N GLU A 129 -17.46 -6.86 15.45
CA GLU A 129 -17.66 -7.04 14.01
C GLU A 129 -18.26 -8.43 13.72
N PRO A 130 -19.31 -8.56 12.88
CA PRO A 130 -20.00 -9.84 12.71
C PRO A 130 -19.23 -10.91 11.90
N ALA A 131 -18.29 -10.52 11.05
CA ALA A 131 -17.67 -11.40 10.04
C ALA A 131 -16.41 -12.10 10.59
N HIS A 132 -15.59 -11.37 11.33
CA HIS A 132 -14.46 -11.81 12.11
C HIS A 132 -15.01 -12.08 13.51
N ARG A 133 -15.49 -13.30 13.74
CA ARG A 133 -15.94 -13.79 15.05
C ARG A 133 -14.77 -13.94 16.06
N ALA A 134 -13.81 -13.00 16.05
CA ALA A 134 -12.66 -12.92 16.95
C ALA A 134 -13.08 -12.28 18.27
#